data_AF-A0A1V1TLN4-F1
#
_entry.id   AF-A0A1V1TLN4-F1
#
_cell.length_a   1.000
_cell.length_b   1.000
_cell.length_c   1.000
_cell.angle_alpha   90.00
_cell.angle_beta   90.00
_cell.angle_gamma   90.00
#
_symmetry.space_group_name_H-M   'P 1'
#
loop_
_entity.id
_entity.type
_entity.pdbx_description
1 polymer ?
#
loop_
_entity_poly.entity_id
_entity_poly.type
_entity_poly.pdbx_seq_one_letter_code
_entity_poly.pdbx_strand_id
1 'polypeptide(L)'
;MESDVMMYVVGGAEENEVLLYNVILALRDSLHLLFKQSVDKRTVVENYDLVSLAIDEIVDDGIILETDPTIIVQRVSKAPTQDVNLSRIDLSEQGVNNLAQLGRAKLTDWLRQGL
;
A
#
# COMPACT_ATOMS: atom_id res chain seq x y z
N MET A 1 4.19 10.22 19.75
CA MET A 1 5.22 10.83 20.63
C MET A 1 6.46 9.99 20.44
N GLU A 2 7.39 10.50 19.64
CA GLU A 2 8.67 9.88 19.33
C GLU A 2 9.57 10.01 20.57
N SER A 3 9.76 8.94 21.33
CA SER A 3 10.39 9.07 22.66
C SER A 3 11.92 9.10 22.61
N ASP A 4 12.52 8.55 21.55
CA ASP A 4 13.96 8.33 21.44
C ASP A 4 14.50 8.35 19.99
N VAL A 5 13.73 8.89 19.04
CA VAL A 5 14.13 9.07 17.63
C VAL A 5 13.84 10.49 17.16
N MET A 6 14.69 10.97 16.26
CA MET A 6 14.55 12.26 15.59
C MET A 6 14.50 12.02 14.08
N MET A 7 13.54 12.63 13.40
CA MET A 7 13.39 12.53 11.95
C MET A 7 13.78 13.86 11.31
N TYR A 8 14.49 13.80 10.19
CA TYR A 8 14.96 14.97 9.45
C TYR A 8 14.72 14.79 7.96
N VAL A 9 14.35 15.88 7.29
CA VAL A 9 14.39 16.00 5.82
C VAL A 9 15.38 17.12 5.51
N VAL A 10 16.31 16.86 4.60
CA VAL A 10 17.34 17.81 4.20
C VAL A 10 17.14 18.13 2.72
N GLY A 11 16.88 19.41 2.42
CA GLY A 11 16.81 19.93 1.07
C GLY A 11 17.87 20.99 0.83
N GLY A 12 17.99 21.46 -0.42
CA GLY A 12 18.80 22.63 -0.75
C GLY A 12 18.25 23.91 -0.11
N ALA A 13 19.09 24.93 0.03
CA ALA A 13 18.68 26.21 0.62
C ALA A 13 17.62 26.97 -0.21
N GLU A 14 17.50 26.64 -1.49
CA GLU A 14 16.53 27.24 -2.43
C GLU A 14 15.24 26.42 -2.54
N GLU A 15 15.12 25.31 -1.82
CA GLU A 15 13.95 24.43 -1.87
C GLU A 15 12.75 25.03 -1.11
N ASN A 16 11.55 24.62 -1.50
CA ASN A 16 10.33 25.06 -0.83
C ASN A 16 10.19 24.41 0.56
N GLU A 17 10.42 25.19 1.62
CA GLU A 17 10.33 24.73 3.00
C GLU A 17 8.97 24.11 3.37
N VAL A 18 7.87 24.63 2.83
CA VAL A 18 6.52 24.09 3.08
C VAL A 18 6.40 22.68 2.49
N LEU A 19 7.00 22.46 1.32
CA LEU A 19 7.01 21.17 0.68
C LEU A 19 7.88 20.17 1.48
N LEU A 20 9.08 20.59 1.92
CA LEU A 20 9.94 19.77 2.80
C LEU A 20 9.25 19.45 4.13
N TYR A 21 8.49 20.39 4.68
CA TYR A 21 7.67 20.17 5.87
C TYR A 21 6.60 19.10 5.61
N ASN A 22 5.93 19.12 4.45
CA ASN A 22 4.97 18.08 4.11
C ASN A 22 5.62 16.70 3.95
N VAL A 23 6.86 16.62 3.46
CA VAL A 23 7.61 15.34 3.38
C VAL A 23 7.86 14.76 4.76
N ILE A 24 8.33 15.56 5.73
CA ILE A 24 8.58 15.06 7.09
C ILE A 24 7.27 14.68 7.80
N LEU A 25 6.18 15.41 7.56
CA LEU A 25 4.86 15.04 8.08
C LEU A 25 4.37 13.72 7.47
N ALA A 26 4.51 13.56 6.15
CA ALA A 26 4.12 12.34 5.44
C ALA A 26 4.87 11.12 6.02
N LEU A 27 6.19 11.22 6.18
CA LEU A 27 7.00 10.16 6.79
C LEU A 27 6.53 9.84 8.20
N ARG A 28 6.41 10.85 9.07
CA ARG A 28 5.97 10.66 10.46
C ARG A 28 4.62 9.97 10.54
N ASP A 29 3.64 10.45 9.76
CA ASP A 29 2.26 9.99 9.83
C ASP A 29 2.12 8.60 9.19
N SER A 30 2.83 8.33 8.09
CA SER A 30 2.91 6.99 7.49
C SER A 30 3.50 5.97 8.47
N LEU A 31 4.57 6.32 9.20
CA LEU A 31 5.17 5.40 10.19
C LEU A 31 4.22 5.12 11.35
N HIS A 32 3.48 6.13 11.83
CA HIS A 32 2.45 5.91 12.86
C HIS A 32 1.35 4.96 12.37
N LEU A 33 0.93 5.09 11.10
CA LEU A 33 -0.09 4.22 10.50
C LEU A 33 0.42 2.80 10.24
N LEU A 34 1.66 2.64 9.75
CA LEU A 34 2.28 1.35 9.46
C LEU A 34 2.53 0.54 10.75
N PHE A 35 3.11 1.17 11.77
CA PHE A 35 3.51 0.47 12.98
C PHE A 35 2.35 0.16 13.92
N LYS A 36 1.27 0.98 13.90
CA LYS A 36 0.13 0.87 14.84
C LYS A 36 0.54 0.90 16.32
N GLN A 37 1.74 1.40 16.60
CA GLN A 37 2.36 1.56 17.93
C GLN A 37 3.24 2.83 17.94
N SER A 38 3.98 3.06 19.03
CA SER A 38 4.91 4.19 19.12
C SER A 38 6.00 4.12 18.05
N VAL A 39 6.34 5.28 17.49
CA VAL A 39 7.54 5.41 16.65
C VAL A 39 8.72 5.65 17.57
N ASP A 40 9.36 4.57 17.98
CA ASP A 40 10.58 4.55 18.78
C ASP A 40 11.69 3.77 18.08
N LYS A 41 12.91 3.87 18.59
CA LYS A 41 14.10 3.27 18.00
C LYS A 41 13.93 1.77 17.78
N ARG A 42 13.33 1.08 18.75
CA ARG A 42 13.12 -0.36 18.68
C ARG A 42 12.19 -0.70 17.52
N THR A 43 11.04 -0.04 17.46
CA THR A 43 10.02 -0.29 16.43
C THR A 43 10.54 0.01 15.03
N VAL A 44 11.30 1.10 14.87
CA VAL A 44 11.94 1.46 13.59
C VAL A 44 12.91 0.38 13.13
N VAL A 45 13.74 -0.16 14.03
CA VAL A 45 14.73 -1.20 13.69
C VAL A 45 14.07 -2.54 13.41
N GLU A 46 13.05 -2.92 14.17
CA GLU A 46 12.33 -4.19 13.98
C GLU A 46 11.50 -4.21 12.67
N ASN A 47 11.10 -3.04 12.15
CA ASN A 47 10.25 -2.90 10.96
C ASN A 47 10.92 -2.03 9.87
N TYR A 48 12.24 -2.13 9.74
CA TYR A 48 13.02 -1.25 8.86
C TYR A 48 12.66 -1.42 7.37
N ASP A 49 12.18 -2.60 6.97
CA ASP A 49 11.64 -2.86 5.64
C ASP A 49 10.46 -1.94 5.31
N LEU A 50 9.51 -1.79 6.23
CA LEU A 50 8.38 -0.87 6.08
C LEU A 50 8.84 0.60 6.05
N VAL A 51 9.88 0.95 6.81
CA VAL A 51 10.46 2.30 6.78
C VAL A 51 11.07 2.58 5.41
N SER A 52 11.87 1.66 4.88
CA SER A 52 12.51 1.80 3.57
C SER A 52 11.45 1.95 2.46
N LEU A 53 10.42 1.10 2.47
CA LEU A 53 9.33 1.18 1.48
C LEU A 53 8.54 2.49 1.60
N ALA A 54 8.29 2.99 2.82
CA ALA A 54 7.61 4.27 3.00
C ALA A 54 8.45 5.43 2.44
N ILE A 55 9.78 5.40 2.62
CA ILE A 55 10.68 6.41 2.06
C ILE A 55 10.65 6.38 0.53
N ASP A 56 10.74 5.19 -0.08
CA ASP A 56 10.71 5.01 -1.55
C ASP A 56 9.39 5.52 -2.17
N GLU A 57 8.27 5.38 -1.46
CA GLU A 57 6.98 5.92 -1.93
C GLU A 57 6.85 7.44 -1.78
N ILE A 58 7.62 8.05 -0.86
CA ILE A 58 7.60 9.50 -0.61
C ILE A 58 8.55 10.23 -1.57
N VAL A 59 9.78 9.72 -1.75
CA VAL A 59 10.84 10.36 -2.54
C VAL A 59 11.56 9.34 -3.40
N ASP A 60 11.71 9.66 -4.69
CA ASP A 60 12.54 8.90 -5.64
C ASP A 60 13.57 9.84 -6.29
N ASP A 61 14.86 9.54 -6.10
CA ASP A 61 16.00 10.34 -6.60
C ASP A 61 15.89 11.86 -6.33
N GLY A 62 15.38 12.23 -5.15
CA GLY A 62 15.15 13.62 -4.73
C GLY A 62 13.85 14.24 -5.25
N ILE A 63 13.07 13.53 -6.07
CA ILE A 63 11.76 13.94 -6.54
C ILE A 63 10.71 13.46 -5.53
N ILE A 64 9.91 14.39 -5.02
CA ILE A 64 8.81 14.07 -4.10
C ILE A 64 7.65 13.51 -4.93
N LEU A 65 7.26 12.28 -4.63
CA LEU A 65 6.21 11.55 -5.36
C LEU A 65 4.86 11.62 -4.67
N GLU A 66 4.83 11.46 -3.34
CA GLU A 66 3.61 11.40 -2.56
C GLU A 66 3.79 12.05 -1.18
N THR A 67 2.76 12.73 -0.70
CA THR A 67 2.76 13.36 0.63
C THR A 67 1.53 13.01 1.47
N ASP A 68 0.54 12.31 0.89
CA ASP A 68 -0.58 11.77 1.66
C ASP A 68 -0.16 10.45 2.35
N PRO A 69 -0.10 10.41 3.69
CA PRO A 69 0.34 9.23 4.42
C PRO A 69 -0.58 8.02 4.22
N THR A 70 -1.87 8.24 3.91
CA THR A 70 -2.82 7.18 3.63
C THR A 70 -2.49 6.47 2.32
N ILE A 71 -2.12 7.24 1.30
CA ILE A 71 -1.76 6.70 -0.02
C ILE A 71 -0.45 5.93 0.08
N ILE A 72 0.55 6.49 0.77
CA ILE A 72 1.84 5.82 1.03
C ILE A 72 1.61 4.47 1.70
N VAL A 73 0.87 4.44 2.83
CA VAL A 73 0.58 3.21 3.57
C VAL A 73 -0.14 2.18 2.70
N GLN A 74 -1.11 2.62 1.88
CA GLN A 74 -1.82 1.73 0.96
C GLN A 74 -0.91 1.10 -0.10
N ARG A 75 0.14 1.79 -0.55
CA ARG A 75 1.09 1.25 -1.53
C ARG A 75 2.10 0.32 -0.88
N VAL A 76 2.65 0.72 0.27
CA VAL A 76 3.57 -0.11 1.08
C VAL A 76 2.92 -1.41 1.55
N SER A 77 1.63 -1.39 1.91
CA SER A 77 0.92 -2.55 2.49
C SER A 77 0.38 -3.54 1.45
N LYS A 78 0.46 -3.24 0.15
CA LYS A 78 0.03 -4.16 -0.90
C LYS A 78 1.13 -5.18 -1.12
N ALA A 79 0.92 -6.41 -0.65
CA ALA A 79 1.69 -7.53 -1.14
C ALA A 79 1.61 -7.54 -2.69
N PRO A 80 2.69 -7.90 -3.40
CA PRO A 80 2.63 -8.07 -4.85
C PRO A 80 1.44 -8.98 -5.13
N THR A 81 0.47 -8.49 -5.91
CA THR A 81 -0.55 -9.37 -6.46
C THR A 81 0.19 -10.29 -7.41
N GLN A 82 0.68 -11.43 -6.90
CA GLN A 82 0.90 -12.59 -7.74
C GLN A 82 -0.41 -12.80 -8.47
N ASP A 83 -0.31 -12.70 -9.79
CA ASP A 83 -1.37 -12.97 -10.74
C ASP A 83 -2.26 -14.12 -10.25
N VAL A 84 -3.55 -13.82 -10.10
CA VAL A 84 -4.66 -14.77 -9.98
C VAL A 84 -4.47 -15.86 -8.90
N ASN A 85 -5.19 -15.71 -7.79
CA ASN A 85 -5.36 -16.77 -6.80
C ASN A 85 -6.08 -18.00 -7.40
N LEU A 86 -5.33 -18.87 -8.09
CA LEU A 86 -5.77 -20.16 -8.63
C LEU A 86 -6.19 -21.13 -7.51
N SER A 87 -5.79 -20.88 -6.26
CA SER A 87 -6.15 -21.68 -5.08
C SER A 87 -7.60 -21.48 -4.61
N ARG A 88 -8.39 -20.60 -5.22
CA ARG A 88 -9.85 -20.47 -4.96
C ARG A 88 -10.75 -21.20 -5.96
N ILE A 89 -10.19 -21.95 -6.91
CA ILE A 89 -10.99 -22.92 -7.66
C ILE A 89 -11.16 -24.14 -6.76
N ASP A 90 -12.27 -24.19 -6.03
CA ASP A 90 -12.71 -25.42 -5.36
C ASP A 90 -13.01 -26.46 -6.46
N LEU A 91 -12.06 -27.39 -6.68
CA LEU A 91 -12.15 -28.49 -7.65
C LEU A 91 -13.05 -29.63 -7.15
N SER A 92 -13.89 -29.39 -6.14
CA SER A 92 -14.93 -30.31 -5.72
C SER A 92 -16.01 -30.44 -6.81
N GLU A 93 -16.71 -31.57 -6.85
CA GLU A 93 -17.87 -31.76 -7.75
C GLU A 93 -18.94 -30.67 -7.54
N GLN A 94 -19.04 -30.13 -6.31
CA GLN A 94 -19.93 -29.02 -5.99
C GLN A 94 -19.43 -27.69 -6.57
N GLY A 95 -18.13 -27.40 -6.50
CA GLY A 95 -17.53 -26.21 -7.11
C GLY A 95 -17.64 -26.20 -8.64
N VAL A 96 -17.41 -27.34 -9.29
CA VAL A 96 -17.59 -27.49 -10.75
C VAL A 96 -19.04 -27.31 -11.16
N ASN A 97 -19.99 -27.88 -10.40
CA ASN A 97 -21.42 -27.71 -10.67
C ASN A 97 -21.88 -26.25 -10.51
N ASN A 98 -21.38 -25.55 -9.49
CA ASN A 98 -21.68 -24.14 -9.27
C ASN A 98 -21.09 -23.26 -10.39
N LEU A 99 -19.86 -23.55 -10.85
CA LEU A 99 -19.24 -22.86 -12.00
C LEU A 99 -20.00 -23.12 -13.31
N ALA A 100 -20.45 -24.35 -13.54
CA ALA A 100 -21.24 -24.69 -14.72
C ALA A 100 -22.61 -23.97 -14.73
N GLN A 101 -23.26 -23.85 -13.57
CA GLN A 101 -24.49 -23.08 -13.42
C GLN A 101 -24.25 -21.58 -13.67
N LEU A 102 -23.17 -21.02 -13.14
CA LEU A 102 -22.79 -19.62 -13.35
C LEU A 102 -22.47 -19.32 -14.83
N GLY A 103 -21.79 -20.25 -15.51
CA GLY A 103 -21.52 -20.16 -16.94
C GLY A 103 -22.79 -20.18 -17.77
N ARG A 104 -23.74 -21.08 -17.45
CA ARG A 104 -25.05 -21.14 -18.11
C ARG A 104 -25.89 -19.88 -17.88
N ALA A 105 -25.89 -19.34 -16.67
CA ALA A 105 -26.60 -18.10 -16.35
C ALA A 105 -26.04 -16.92 -17.18
N LYS A 106 -24.71 -16.75 -17.21
CA LYS A 106 -24.06 -15.69 -17.99
C LYS A 106 -24.27 -15.83 -19.51
N LEU A 107 -24.24 -17.06 -20.03
CA LEU A 107 -24.56 -17.32 -21.45
C LEU A 107 -26.02 -16.99 -21.78
N THR A 108 -26.95 -17.32 -20.87
CA THR A 108 -28.37 -16.99 -21.05
C THR A 108 -28.60 -15.48 -21.01
N ASP A 109 -27.91 -14.77 -20.12
CA ASP A 109 -27.97 -13.31 -20.06
C ASP A 109 -27.37 -12.66 -21.31
N TRP A 110 -26.28 -13.22 -21.86
CA TRP A 110 -25.70 -12.75 -23.13
C TRP A 110 -26.65 -12.98 -24.31
N LEU A 111 -27.31 -14.15 -24.38
CA LEU A 111 -28.32 -14.45 -25.39
C LEU A 111 -29.57 -13.55 -25.26
N ARG A 112 -29.90 -13.11 -24.04
CA ARG A 112 -31.01 -12.17 -23.79
C ARG A 112 -30.68 -10.73 -24.11
N GLN A 113 -29.41 -10.33 -23.99
CA GLN A 113 -28.95 -8.97 -24.32
C GLN A 113 -28.59 -8.81 -25.81
N GLY A 114 -28.47 -9.91 -26.56
CA GLY A 114 -28.17 -9.94 -27.99
C GLY A 114 -29.38 -10.00 -28.93
N LEU A 115 -30.60 -9.73 -28.45
CA LEU A 115 -31.82 -9.52 -29.24
C LEU A 115 -32.42 -8.14 -28.95
#